data_AF-A0A090SJW6-F1
#
_entry.id   AF-A0A090SJW6-F1
#
_cell.length_a   1.000
_cell.length_b   1.000
_cell.length_c   1.000
_cell.angle_alpha   90.00
_cell.angle_beta   90.00
_cell.angle_gamma   90.00
#
_symmetry.space_group_name_H-M   'P 1'
#
loop_
_entity.id
_entity.type
_entity.pdbx_description
1 polymer ?
#
loop_
_entity_poly.entity_id
_entity_poly.type
_entity_poly.pdbx_seq_one_letter_code
_entity_poly.pdbx_strand_id
1 'polypeptide(L)'
;MEVHRGTRYNHPEFKHRDCEKRMKTIEVDEDLYRYIASQTHHIGESASDILRRLLKVDAAETEKRPAAAKTIVVSKEAPKVEAVDSVKEMRSLLISDEFAGLKKAIDRFMLVLSTLHRLNPEGFSEATQVKGRKRVYFANNEATLLESGNTTKPKAIPNTPFG
;
A
#
# COMPACT_ATOMS: atom_id res chain seq x y z
N MET A 1 42.19 56.32 12.03
CA MET A 1 42.97 55.67 10.95
C MET A 1 43.44 54.32 11.48
N GLU A 2 42.57 53.32 11.53
CA GLU A 2 42.09 52.48 10.41
C GLU A 2 42.95 51.21 10.28
N VAL A 3 42.50 50.22 11.06
CA VAL A 3 42.52 48.76 10.86
C VAL A 3 43.35 48.17 9.71
N HIS A 4 44.26 47.25 10.05
CA HIS A 4 44.69 46.17 9.15
C HIS A 4 44.28 44.81 9.75
N ARG A 5 43.13 44.31 9.28
CA ARG A 5 42.76 42.90 9.37
C ARG A 5 43.17 42.23 8.06
N GLY A 6 43.69 41.01 8.15
CA GLY A 6 44.00 40.20 6.96
C GLY A 6 44.35 38.76 7.31
N THR A 7 43.58 38.11 8.18
CA THR A 7 43.67 36.66 8.36
C THR A 7 43.17 35.98 7.08
N ARG A 8 44.11 35.41 6.29
CA ARG A 8 43.76 34.48 5.20
C ARG A 8 43.22 33.19 5.82
N TYR A 9 41.90 33.11 5.94
CA TYR A 9 41.24 31.82 6.12
C TYR A 9 41.19 31.14 4.75
N ASN A 10 41.88 30.01 4.63
CA ASN A 10 41.59 29.02 3.60
C ASN A 10 40.10 28.67 3.70
N HIS A 11 39.34 29.04 2.67
CA HIS A 11 37.97 28.62 2.51
C HIS A 11 38.01 27.19 1.98
N PRO A 12 37.62 26.16 2.75
CA PRO A 12 37.35 24.88 2.13
C PRO A 12 36.15 25.09 1.21
N GLU A 13 36.31 24.80 -0.08
CA GLU A 13 35.20 24.68 -1.02
C GLU A 13 34.18 23.69 -0.45
N PHE A 14 33.16 24.23 0.22
CA PHE A 14 31.93 23.50 0.45
C PHE A 14 31.32 23.31 -0.93
N LYS A 15 31.65 22.17 -1.54
CA LYS A 15 30.90 21.64 -2.67
C LYS A 15 29.45 21.53 -2.21
N HIS A 16 28.67 22.56 -2.52
CA HIS A 16 27.23 22.50 -2.59
C HIS A 16 26.88 21.37 -3.56
N ARG A 17 26.74 20.15 -3.03
CA ARG A 17 25.86 19.17 -3.66
C ARG A 17 24.45 19.57 -3.28
N ASP A 18 24.00 20.68 -3.84
CA ASP A 18 22.58 20.93 -3.95
C ASP A 18 22.08 19.92 -4.98
N CYS A 19 21.57 18.80 -4.47
CA CYS A 19 20.60 18.02 -5.20
C CYS A 19 19.38 18.92 -5.37
N GLU A 20 19.43 19.82 -6.35
CA GLU A 20 18.28 20.60 -6.79
C GLU A 20 17.26 19.60 -7.33
N LYS A 21 16.40 19.13 -6.43
CA LYS A 21 15.24 18.31 -6.73
C LYS A 21 14.39 19.20 -7.64
N ARG A 22 14.57 19.07 -8.97
CA ARG A 22 13.86 19.90 -9.96
C ARG A 22 12.38 19.92 -9.60
N MET A 23 11.89 21.07 -9.17
CA MET A 23 10.47 21.27 -8.93
C MET A 23 9.77 21.11 -10.28
N LYS A 24 8.85 20.16 -10.34
CA LYS A 24 8.04 19.91 -11.53
C LYS A 24 6.71 20.61 -11.33
N THR A 25 6.29 21.36 -12.34
CA THR A 25 4.95 21.96 -12.38
C THR A 25 3.94 20.92 -12.85
N ILE A 26 2.79 20.86 -12.17
CA ILE A 26 1.61 20.10 -12.58
C ILE A 26 0.42 21.06 -12.61
N GLU A 27 -0.51 20.85 -13.54
CA GLU A 27 -1.78 21.57 -13.59
C GLU A 27 -2.87 20.73 -12.94
N VAL A 28 -3.75 21.38 -12.18
CA VAL A 28 -4.89 20.76 -11.49
C VAL A 28 -6.12 21.65 -11.69
N ASP A 29 -7.30 21.04 -11.61
CA ASP A 29 -8.56 21.79 -11.62
C ASP A 29 -8.79 22.60 -10.34
N GLU A 30 -9.70 23.58 -10.41
CA GLU A 30 -9.97 24.55 -9.34
C GLU A 30 -10.50 23.86 -8.06
N ASP A 31 -11.38 22.87 -8.20
CA ASP A 31 -11.95 22.17 -7.05
C ASP A 31 -10.87 21.36 -6.31
N LEU A 32 -9.99 20.68 -7.07
CA LEU A 32 -8.84 19.98 -6.51
C LEU A 32 -7.84 20.94 -5.87
N TYR A 33 -7.57 22.09 -6.47
CA TYR A 33 -6.72 23.13 -5.88
C TYR A 33 -7.27 23.59 -4.53
N ARG A 34 -8.57 23.92 -4.46
CA ARG A 34 -9.24 24.33 -3.22
C ARG A 34 -9.20 23.21 -2.16
N TYR A 35 -9.39 21.97 -2.58
CA TYR A 35 -9.28 20.83 -1.67
C TYR A 35 -7.87 20.71 -1.10
N ILE A 36 -6.82 20.72 -1.92
CA ILE A 36 -5.42 20.63 -1.46
C ILE A 36 -5.09 21.79 -0.51
N ALA A 37 -5.47 23.02 -0.86
CA ALA A 37 -5.24 24.20 -0.03
C ALA A 37 -5.94 24.09 1.35
N SER A 38 -7.15 23.52 1.40
CA SER A 38 -7.91 23.31 2.64
C SER A 38 -7.23 22.36 3.63
N GLN A 39 -6.30 21.53 3.15
CA GLN A 39 -5.56 20.56 3.96
C GLN A 39 -4.28 21.15 4.59
N THR A 40 -4.03 22.46 4.50
CA THR A 40 -2.85 23.10 5.11
C THR A 40 -2.90 22.99 6.64
N HIS A 41 -1.87 22.39 7.26
CA HIS A 41 -1.80 22.26 8.73
C HIS A 41 -0.85 23.29 9.36
N HIS A 42 0.21 23.67 8.64
CA HIS A 42 1.23 24.60 9.11
C HIS A 42 1.39 25.77 8.13
N ILE A 43 1.56 26.98 8.68
CA ILE A 43 1.77 28.17 7.87
C ILE A 43 3.11 28.03 7.15
N GLY A 44 3.09 28.15 5.82
CA GLY A 44 4.28 28.00 4.97
C GLY A 44 4.59 26.56 4.53
N GLU A 45 3.69 25.60 4.76
CA GLU A 45 3.78 24.24 4.20
C GLU A 45 3.73 24.31 2.66
N SER A 46 4.61 23.57 1.97
CA SER A 46 4.60 23.54 0.50
C SER A 46 3.48 22.64 -0.02
N ALA A 47 3.01 22.89 -1.24
CA ALA A 47 2.05 22.00 -1.90
C ALA A 47 2.56 20.54 -1.99
N SER A 48 3.88 20.37 -2.14
CA SER A 48 4.49 19.04 -2.15
C SER A 48 4.36 18.33 -0.80
N ASP A 49 4.50 19.05 0.31
CA ASP A 49 4.40 18.47 1.67
C ASP A 49 2.97 18.05 1.98
N ILE A 50 2.00 18.91 1.62
CA ILE A 50 0.56 18.60 1.74
C ILE A 50 0.25 17.31 0.95
N LEU A 51 0.69 17.23 -0.31
CA LEU A 51 0.45 16.06 -1.17
C LEU A 51 1.15 14.79 -0.64
N ARG A 52 2.39 14.88 -0.14
CA ARG A 52 3.11 13.75 0.44
C ARG A 52 2.38 13.17 1.64
N ARG A 53 1.82 14.03 2.49
CA ARG A 53 1.01 13.62 3.65
C ARG A 53 -0.32 12.99 3.23
N LEU A 54 -1.08 13.64 2.35
CA LEU A 54 -2.37 13.12 1.87
C LEU A 54 -2.22 11.76 1.18
N LEU A 55 -1.14 11.58 0.41
CA LEU A 55 -0.86 10.36 -0.35
C LEU A 55 0.01 9.35 0.42
N LYS A 56 0.43 9.67 1.65
CA LYS A 56 1.31 8.84 2.51
C LYS A 56 2.62 8.41 1.82
N VAL A 57 3.23 9.31 1.05
CA VAL A 57 4.44 9.02 0.24
C VAL A 57 5.66 8.74 1.12
N ASP A 58 5.86 9.50 2.19
CA ASP A 58 7.06 9.36 3.04
C ASP A 58 7.00 8.11 3.93
N ALA A 59 5.81 7.56 4.18
CA ALA A 59 5.62 6.28 4.87
C ALA A 59 6.15 5.07 4.05
N ALA A 60 6.34 5.25 2.73
CA ALA A 60 6.96 4.25 1.87
C ALA A 60 8.50 4.39 1.79
N GLU A 61 9.08 5.52 2.23
CA GLU A 61 10.53 5.79 2.17
C GLU A 61 11.24 5.60 3.54
N THR A 62 10.51 5.35 4.63
CA THR A 62 11.10 5.33 5.99
C THR A 62 11.83 4.04 6.40
N GLU A 63 12.01 3.05 5.51
CA GLU A 63 12.76 1.82 5.82
C GLU A 63 14.29 1.96 5.69
N LYS A 64 14.84 3.19 5.60
CA LYS A 64 16.30 3.42 5.68
C LYS A 64 16.69 4.72 6.43
N ARG A 65 16.98 4.59 7.73
CA ARG A 65 18.15 5.14 8.49
C ARG A 65 17.80 5.64 9.92
N PRO A 66 18.68 5.48 10.95
CA PRO A 66 18.26 5.51 12.35
C PRO A 66 18.58 6.80 13.15
N ALA A 67 17.70 7.05 14.14
CA ALA A 67 17.86 7.51 15.52
C ALA A 67 18.38 8.93 15.91
N ALA A 68 17.51 9.69 16.60
CA ALA A 68 17.62 10.21 17.99
C ALA A 68 16.50 11.29 18.20
N ALA A 69 15.71 11.42 19.27
CA ALA A 69 15.71 10.89 20.64
C ALA A 69 14.31 11.05 21.32
N LYS A 70 13.99 10.11 22.24
CA LYS A 70 13.13 10.16 23.47
C LYS A 70 11.68 10.69 23.33
N THR A 71 10.62 9.99 23.75
CA THR A 71 10.27 9.57 25.14
C THR A 71 9.20 8.46 25.20
N ILE A 72 9.23 7.72 26.30
CA ILE A 72 8.47 6.53 26.77
C ILE A 72 6.94 6.74 26.85
N VAL A 73 6.12 5.76 26.39
CA VAL A 73 5.06 5.05 27.20
C VAL A 73 4.37 3.90 26.44
N VAL A 74 4.48 2.70 27.02
CA VAL A 74 3.49 1.62 27.18
C VAL A 74 2.43 1.39 26.08
N SER A 75 2.55 0.28 25.35
CA SER A 75 1.55 -0.82 25.34
C SER A 75 1.87 -1.91 24.32
N LYS A 76 1.93 -3.14 24.83
CA LYS A 76 1.55 -4.42 24.20
C LYS A 76 2.33 -4.85 22.95
N GLU A 77 3.16 -5.87 23.14
CA GLU A 77 3.62 -6.78 22.09
C GLU A 77 2.43 -7.29 21.27
N ALA A 78 2.28 -6.73 20.07
CA ALA A 78 1.69 -7.38 18.93
C ALA A 78 2.84 -7.62 17.94
N PRO A 79 2.92 -8.79 17.29
CA PRO A 79 3.95 -9.01 16.29
C PRO A 79 3.73 -7.97 15.20
N LYS A 80 4.76 -7.17 14.91
CA LYS A 80 4.82 -6.31 13.73
C LYS A 80 4.80 -7.24 12.52
N VAL A 81 3.60 -7.62 12.09
CA VAL A 81 3.41 -8.24 10.78
C VAL A 81 3.71 -7.12 9.80
N GLU A 82 4.88 -7.20 9.17
CA GLU A 82 5.24 -6.42 7.99
C GLU A 82 3.97 -6.23 7.16
N ALA A 83 3.48 -4.99 7.03
CA ALA A 83 2.24 -4.74 6.31
C ALA A 83 2.47 -5.09 4.83
N VAL A 84 2.08 -6.31 4.46
CA VAL A 84 2.21 -6.81 3.10
C VAL A 84 1.37 -5.90 2.21
N ASP A 85 2.00 -5.25 1.25
CA ASP A 85 1.30 -4.47 0.23
C ASP A 85 0.51 -5.42 -0.66
N SER A 86 -0.77 -5.58 -0.33
CA SER A 86 -1.70 -6.49 -1.01
C SER A 86 -1.87 -6.15 -2.49
N VAL A 87 -1.77 -4.86 -2.85
CA VAL A 87 -1.87 -4.41 -4.25
C VAL A 87 -0.63 -4.84 -5.01
N LYS A 88 0.56 -4.66 -4.42
CA LYS A 88 1.82 -5.10 -5.01
C LYS A 88 1.87 -6.62 -5.18
N GLU A 89 1.44 -7.37 -4.16
CA GLU A 89 1.39 -8.84 -4.23
C GLU A 89 0.43 -9.33 -5.31
N MET A 90 -0.77 -8.74 -5.39
CA MET A 90 -1.73 -9.10 -6.44
C MET A 90 -1.22 -8.73 -7.84
N ARG A 91 -0.57 -7.58 -8.00
CA ARG A 91 0.09 -7.23 -9.27
C ARG A 91 1.17 -8.24 -9.63
N SER A 92 1.99 -8.62 -8.67
CA SER A 92 3.08 -9.59 -8.86
C SER A 92 2.54 -10.96 -9.27
N LEU A 93 1.44 -11.41 -8.65
CA LEU A 93 0.73 -12.63 -9.05
C LEU A 93 0.26 -12.55 -10.51
N LEU A 94 -0.42 -11.47 -10.88
CA LEU A 94 -1.05 -11.33 -12.20
C LEU A 94 -0.04 -11.26 -13.36
N ILE A 95 1.20 -10.84 -13.10
CA ILE A 95 2.29 -10.83 -14.09
C ILE A 95 3.21 -12.05 -13.99
N SER A 96 2.96 -12.97 -13.06
CA SER A 96 3.81 -14.14 -12.84
C SER A 96 3.64 -15.20 -13.93
N ASP A 97 4.73 -15.96 -14.18
CA ASP A 97 4.70 -17.10 -15.10
C ASP A 97 3.76 -18.21 -14.63
N GLU A 98 3.58 -18.37 -13.32
CA GLU A 98 2.62 -19.32 -12.74
C GLU A 98 1.19 -18.97 -13.19
N PHE A 99 0.79 -17.71 -13.03
CA PHE A 99 -0.54 -17.24 -13.44
C PHE A 99 -0.72 -17.32 -14.96
N ALA A 100 0.31 -16.93 -15.73
CA ALA A 100 0.29 -16.98 -17.19
C ALA A 100 0.25 -18.43 -17.75
N GLY A 101 0.88 -19.38 -17.04
CA GLY A 101 0.92 -20.79 -17.42
C GLY A 101 -0.42 -21.52 -17.29
N LEU A 102 -1.35 -21.00 -16.49
CA LEU A 102 -2.67 -21.60 -16.28
C LEU A 102 -3.60 -21.35 -17.47
N LYS A 103 -3.86 -22.40 -18.26
CA LYS A 103 -4.70 -22.31 -19.47
C LYS A 103 -6.19 -22.12 -19.18
N LYS A 104 -6.72 -22.76 -18.13
CA LYS A 104 -8.16 -22.72 -17.82
C LYS A 104 -8.49 -21.52 -16.95
N ALA A 105 -9.60 -20.85 -17.27
CA ALA A 105 -10.09 -19.72 -16.49
C ALA A 105 -10.38 -20.09 -15.02
N ILE A 106 -10.89 -21.31 -14.79
CA ILE A 106 -11.17 -21.80 -13.43
C ILE A 106 -9.91 -21.94 -12.59
N ASP A 107 -8.79 -22.36 -13.17
CA ASP A 107 -7.55 -22.54 -12.41
C ASP A 107 -6.93 -21.18 -12.06
N ARG A 108 -6.95 -20.22 -13.00
CA ARG A 108 -6.57 -18.82 -12.71
C ARG A 108 -7.45 -18.21 -11.63
N PHE A 109 -8.76 -18.46 -11.67
CA PHE A 109 -9.70 -17.98 -10.65
C PHE A 109 -9.37 -18.55 -9.27
N MET A 110 -9.13 -19.85 -9.16
CA MET A 110 -8.77 -20.50 -7.90
C MET A 110 -7.44 -19.97 -7.33
N LEU A 111 -6.45 -19.73 -8.19
CA LEU A 111 -5.17 -19.12 -7.79
C LEU A 111 -5.36 -17.71 -7.22
N VAL A 112 -6.19 -16.88 -7.87
CA VAL A 112 -6.51 -15.54 -7.36
C VAL A 112 -7.22 -15.61 -6.01
N LEU A 113 -8.24 -16.46 -5.85
CA LEU A 113 -8.96 -16.60 -4.58
C LEU A 113 -8.06 -17.07 -3.44
N SER A 114 -7.21 -18.07 -3.70
CA SER A 114 -6.25 -18.55 -2.69
C SER A 114 -5.27 -17.46 -2.26
N THR A 115 -4.81 -16.62 -3.20
CA THR A 115 -3.90 -15.51 -2.91
C THR A 115 -4.60 -14.41 -2.13
N LEU A 116 -5.83 -14.03 -2.49
CA LEU A 116 -6.60 -13.03 -1.77
C LEU A 116 -6.85 -13.44 -0.32
N HIS A 117 -7.20 -14.70 -0.07
CA HIS A 117 -7.35 -15.22 1.28
C HIS A 117 -6.02 -15.18 2.06
N ARG A 118 -4.89 -15.55 1.43
CA ARG A 118 -3.55 -15.47 2.06
C ARG A 118 -3.17 -14.04 2.46
N LEU A 119 -3.49 -13.06 1.62
CA LEU A 119 -3.13 -11.66 1.85
C LEU A 119 -4.00 -10.98 2.91
N ASN A 120 -5.28 -11.31 2.97
CA ASN A 120 -6.20 -10.77 3.98
C ASN A 120 -7.33 -11.78 4.29
N PRO A 121 -7.11 -12.71 5.24
CA PRO A 121 -8.11 -13.72 5.59
C PRO A 121 -9.42 -13.12 6.13
N GLU A 122 -9.33 -12.04 6.90
CA GLU A 122 -10.49 -11.39 7.52
C GLU A 122 -11.35 -10.69 6.46
N GLY A 123 -10.74 -9.83 5.63
CA GLY A 123 -11.45 -9.16 4.54
C GLY A 123 -11.97 -10.12 3.48
N PHE A 124 -11.26 -11.23 3.24
CA PHE A 124 -11.77 -12.30 2.38
C PHE A 124 -13.02 -12.94 2.98
N SER A 125 -13.01 -13.27 4.28
CA SER A 125 -14.17 -13.85 4.96
C SER A 125 -15.40 -12.94 4.90
N GLU A 126 -15.23 -11.63 5.07
CA GLU A 126 -16.30 -10.65 4.88
C GLU A 126 -16.82 -10.65 3.43
N ALA A 127 -15.92 -10.59 2.45
CA ALA A 127 -16.29 -10.58 1.03
C ALA A 127 -17.01 -11.88 0.58
N THR A 128 -16.71 -13.03 1.19
CA THR A 128 -17.36 -14.32 0.87
C THR A 128 -18.82 -14.42 1.32
N GLN A 129 -19.33 -13.48 2.10
CA GLN A 129 -20.75 -13.45 2.48
C GLN A 129 -21.68 -13.13 1.30
N VAL A 130 -21.12 -12.74 0.15
CA VAL A 130 -21.88 -12.49 -1.09
C VAL A 130 -22.57 -13.76 -1.60
N LYS A 131 -23.84 -13.62 -1.97
CA LYS A 131 -24.65 -14.69 -2.56
C LYS A 131 -25.53 -14.15 -3.68
N GLY A 132 -25.86 -15.01 -4.63
CA GLY A 132 -26.83 -14.71 -5.68
C GLY A 132 -28.26 -14.86 -5.16
N ARG A 133 -29.24 -14.49 -6.00
CA ARG A 133 -30.67 -14.59 -5.67
C ARG A 133 -31.10 -16.01 -5.24
N LYS A 134 -30.53 -17.03 -5.87
CA LYS A 134 -30.86 -18.44 -5.62
C LYS A 134 -29.64 -19.30 -5.30
N ARG A 135 -28.43 -18.75 -5.35
CA ARG A 135 -27.18 -19.54 -5.29
C ARG A 135 -26.27 -18.99 -4.21
N VAL A 136 -25.69 -19.89 -3.43
CA VAL A 136 -24.59 -19.57 -2.51
C VAL A 136 -23.28 -19.72 -3.30
N TYR A 137 -22.41 -18.71 -3.21
CA TYR A 137 -21.16 -18.70 -3.98
C TYR A 137 -19.97 -19.25 -3.21
N PHE A 138 -19.97 -19.08 -1.89
CA PHE A 138 -18.93 -19.57 -1.00
C PHE A 138 -19.57 -20.23 0.21
N ALA A 139 -19.01 -21.36 0.62
CA ALA A 139 -19.34 -21.97 1.89
C ALA A 139 -18.10 -22.65 2.49
N ASN A 140 -18.16 -22.92 3.79
CA ASN A 140 -17.16 -23.69 4.50
C ASN A 140 -17.39 -25.21 4.44
N ASN A 141 -18.42 -25.64 3.70
CA ASN A 141 -18.74 -27.05 3.48
C ASN A 141 -19.43 -27.21 2.11
N GLU A 142 -19.14 -28.33 1.44
CA GLU A 142 -19.63 -28.59 0.09
C GLU A 142 -21.16 -28.77 0.01
N ALA A 143 -21.77 -29.33 1.06
CA ALA A 143 -23.21 -29.58 1.12
C ALA A 143 -24.03 -28.30 0.92
N THR A 144 -23.63 -27.19 1.56
CA THR A 144 -24.31 -25.90 1.45
C THR A 144 -24.35 -25.38 0.00
N LEU A 145 -23.30 -25.66 -0.79
CA LEU A 145 -23.21 -25.20 -2.18
C LEU A 145 -24.07 -26.04 -3.12
N LEU A 146 -24.15 -27.35 -2.86
CA LEU A 146 -25.00 -28.29 -3.60
C LEU A 146 -26.49 -28.04 -3.33
N GLU A 147 -26.85 -27.75 -2.08
CA GLU A 147 -28.23 -27.41 -1.70
C GLU A 147 -28.72 -26.12 -2.37
N SER A 148 -27.82 -25.15 -2.56
CA SER A 148 -28.17 -23.89 -3.22
C SER A 148 -28.38 -24.01 -4.74
N GLY A 149 -28.05 -25.16 -5.35
CA GLY A 149 -28.39 -25.38 -6.75
C GLY A 149 -27.86 -26.68 -7.33
N ASN A 150 -28.78 -27.50 -7.86
CA ASN A 150 -28.48 -28.82 -8.44
C ASN A 150 -27.62 -28.81 -9.73
N THR A 151 -27.14 -27.64 -10.19
CA THR A 151 -26.24 -27.49 -11.35
C THR A 151 -24.91 -26.82 -10.95
N THR A 152 -24.65 -26.64 -9.66
CA THR A 152 -23.34 -26.18 -9.19
C THR A 152 -22.33 -27.32 -9.26
N LYS A 153 -21.07 -26.97 -9.51
CA LYS A 153 -19.93 -27.89 -9.41
C LYS A 153 -18.93 -27.26 -8.44
N PRO A 154 -19.18 -27.39 -7.12
CA PRO A 154 -18.34 -26.78 -6.10
C PRO A 154 -16.89 -27.22 -6.27
N LYS A 155 -15.95 -26.34 -5.94
CA LYS A 155 -14.52 -26.67 -6.02
C LYS A 155 -13.80 -25.95 -4.90
N ALA A 156 -13.19 -26.74 -4.02
CA ALA A 156 -12.43 -26.23 -2.89
C ALA A 156 -11.32 -25.29 -3.37
N ILE A 157 -11.21 -24.13 -2.71
CA ILE A 157 -10.16 -23.16 -2.98
C ILE A 157 -8.91 -23.60 -2.20
N PRO A 158 -7.77 -23.83 -2.88
CA PRO A 158 -6.56 -24.33 -2.23
C PRO A 158 -6.11 -23.47 -1.04
N ASN A 159 -5.72 -24.13 0.06
CA ASN A 159 -5.22 -23.49 1.29
C ASN A 159 -6.23 -22.55 1.97
N THR A 160 -7.53 -22.80 1.78
CA THR A 160 -8.59 -22.05 2.46
C THR A 160 -9.67 -23.01 2.97
N PRO A 161 -10.49 -22.61 3.95
CA PRO A 161 -11.64 -23.40 4.38
C PRO A 161 -12.86 -23.27 3.44
N PHE A 162 -12.75 -22.55 2.32
CA PHE A 162 -13.86 -22.21 1.43
C PHE A 162 -13.88 -23.04 0.14
N GLY A 163 -15.07 -23.22 -0.45
CA GLY A 163 -15.28 -23.87 -1.74
C GLY A 163 -16.51 -23.35 -2.50
#